data_AF-A0A7W0XZG8-F1
#
_entry.id   AF-A0A7W0XZG8-F1
#
_cell.length_a   1.000
_cell.length_b   1.000
_cell.length_c   1.000
_cell.angle_alpha   90.00
_cell.angle_beta   90.00
_cell.angle_gamma   90.00
#
_symmetry.space_group_name_H-M   'P 1'
#
loop_
_entity.id
_entity.type
_entity.pdbx_description
1 polymer ?
#
loop_
_entity_poly.entity_id
_entity_poly.type
_entity_poly.pdbx_seq_one_letter_code
_entity_poly.pdbx_strand_id
1 'polypeptide(L)'
;MTIKVALEHRTTYRFDRAVGIGPHLIRLRPAPHTRTPIEAYSLGITPGDHFINWQQDPFGNHLARVVFGKKAEELSITVGLVADMAVINPFDFFIEDYAATYPFSYPAALAAHLEPYLRRAEDSVGPVLAGWLDRLPEIGRSGQPTVGFLGALNSAIVADVAYSVRMEVGFQTPDETLTRKVGSCRDSAWLLVAALRHFGLAARFVSGYLVQLAEDEQSLTGPCGPAEDFTDLHAWAEVYV
;
A
#
# COMPACT_ATOMS: atom_id res chain seq x y z
N MET A 1 -5.36 -19.43 18.82
CA MET A 1 -5.81 -19.96 17.51
C MET A 1 -5.73 -18.82 16.53
N THR A 2 -5.21 -19.05 15.33
CA THR A 2 -5.19 -18.03 14.28
C THR A 2 -6.46 -18.15 13.45
N ILE A 3 -6.96 -17.01 12.94
CA ILE A 3 -8.18 -16.99 12.14
C ILE A 3 -7.80 -17.26 10.68
N LYS A 4 -8.45 -18.24 10.04
CA LYS A 4 -8.27 -18.48 8.61
C LYS A 4 -9.32 -17.71 7.83
N VAL A 5 -8.87 -16.94 6.85
CA VAL A 5 -9.75 -16.19 5.95
C VAL A 5 -9.61 -16.73 4.54
N ALA A 6 -10.75 -16.99 3.90
CA ALA A 6 -10.86 -17.23 2.47
C ALA A 6 -11.37 -15.95 1.79
N LEU A 7 -10.63 -15.46 0.81
CA LEU A 7 -10.96 -14.26 0.04
C LEU A 7 -11.12 -14.61 -1.44
N GLU A 8 -12.18 -14.08 -2.07
CA GLU A 8 -12.33 -14.05 -3.51
C GLU A 8 -12.32 -12.58 -3.98
N HIS A 9 -11.37 -12.23 -4.84
CA HIS A 9 -11.38 -10.99 -5.60
C HIS A 9 -11.84 -11.29 -7.01
N ARG A 10 -12.84 -10.57 -7.52
CA ARG A 10 -13.29 -10.68 -8.92
C ARG A 10 -13.41 -9.32 -9.58
N THR A 11 -12.74 -9.15 -10.71
CA THR A 11 -12.94 -8.00 -11.60
C THR A 11 -13.41 -8.50 -12.96
N THR A 12 -14.56 -8.00 -13.41
CA THR A 12 -15.18 -8.42 -14.67
C THR A 12 -15.48 -7.19 -15.54
N TYR A 13 -14.96 -7.21 -16.75
CA TYR A 13 -15.27 -6.25 -17.81
C TYR A 13 -16.17 -6.93 -18.82
N ARG A 14 -17.32 -6.31 -19.13
CA ARG A 14 -18.21 -6.74 -20.20
C ARG A 14 -18.22 -5.70 -21.29
N PHE A 15 -18.00 -6.16 -22.51
CA PHE A 15 -17.97 -5.32 -23.70
C PHE A 15 -19.31 -5.44 -24.44
N ASP A 16 -19.69 -4.40 -25.16
CA ASP A 16 -20.89 -4.37 -26.00
C ASP A 16 -20.77 -5.27 -27.25
N ARG A 17 -19.56 -5.72 -27.56
CA ARG A 17 -19.19 -6.61 -28.67
C ARG A 17 -17.85 -7.27 -28.44
N ALA A 18 -17.49 -8.26 -29.25
CA ALA A 18 -16.18 -8.90 -29.17
C ALA A 18 -15.03 -7.93 -29.51
N VAL A 19 -14.14 -7.68 -28.55
CA VAL A 19 -12.97 -6.80 -28.70
C VAL A 19 -11.66 -7.56 -28.56
N GLY A 20 -10.60 -7.05 -29.18
CA GLY A 20 -9.25 -7.56 -28.94
C GLY A 20 -8.75 -7.09 -27.57
N ILE A 21 -8.43 -8.01 -26.68
CA ILE A 21 -7.89 -7.70 -25.36
C ILE A 21 -6.36 -7.56 -25.47
N GLY A 22 -5.83 -6.40 -25.11
CA GLY A 22 -4.39 -6.15 -25.12
C GLY A 22 -3.63 -6.93 -24.05
N PRO A 23 -2.29 -6.88 -24.04
CA PRO A 23 -1.48 -7.46 -22.98
C PRO A 23 -1.83 -6.87 -21.60
N HIS A 24 -1.90 -7.72 -20.58
CA HIS A 24 -2.20 -7.34 -19.20
C HIS A 24 -1.06 -7.69 -18.25
N LEU A 25 -0.91 -6.86 -17.22
CA LEU A 25 -0.04 -7.10 -16.07
C LEU A 25 -0.90 -7.24 -14.82
N ILE A 26 -0.93 -8.43 -14.22
CA ILE A 26 -1.72 -8.72 -13.02
C ILE A 26 -0.77 -8.83 -11.82
N ARG A 27 -0.98 -7.98 -10.81
CA ARG A 27 -0.20 -7.90 -9.55
C ARG A 27 -1.05 -8.23 -8.32
N LEU A 28 -2.00 -9.15 -8.46
CA LEU A 28 -2.96 -9.52 -7.40
C LEU A 28 -2.51 -10.73 -6.55
N ARG A 29 -1.25 -11.14 -6.67
CA ARG A 29 -0.66 -12.16 -5.81
C ARG A 29 0.15 -11.46 -4.71
N PRO A 30 -0.09 -11.78 -3.42
CA PRO A 30 0.70 -11.21 -2.33
C PRO A 30 2.21 -11.37 -2.56
N ALA A 31 2.97 -10.36 -2.13
CA ALA A 31 4.42 -10.37 -2.25
C ALA A 31 5.01 -11.49 -1.37
N PRO A 32 6.12 -12.14 -1.77
CA PRO A 32 6.74 -13.21 -0.99
C PRO A 32 7.14 -12.82 0.43
N HIS A 33 7.39 -11.53 0.66
CA HIS A 33 7.84 -10.98 1.93
C HIS A 33 6.69 -10.46 2.81
N THR A 34 5.43 -10.75 2.47
CA THR A 34 4.31 -10.46 3.36
C THR A 34 4.45 -11.25 4.66
N ARG A 35 4.12 -10.64 5.80
CA ARG A 35 4.17 -11.32 7.11
C ARG A 35 3.01 -12.29 7.31
N THR A 36 1.89 -12.08 6.62
CA THR A 36 0.70 -12.95 6.69
C THR A 36 0.91 -14.20 5.84
N PRO A 37 0.94 -15.41 6.42
CA PRO A 37 1.09 -16.64 5.66
C PRO A 37 -0.07 -16.85 4.67
N ILE A 38 0.27 -17.13 3.42
CA ILE A 38 -0.70 -17.48 2.38
C ILE A 38 -0.65 -18.98 2.15
N GLU A 39 -1.71 -19.68 2.56
CA GLU A 39 -1.80 -21.14 2.46
C GLU A 39 -2.18 -21.60 1.05
N ALA A 40 -3.07 -20.86 0.40
CA ALA A 40 -3.52 -21.16 -0.96
C ALA A 40 -3.71 -19.89 -1.77
N TYR A 41 -3.40 -20.00 -3.06
CA TYR A 41 -3.59 -18.94 -4.05
C TYR A 41 -4.04 -19.54 -5.38
N SER A 42 -5.03 -18.93 -6.02
CA SER A 42 -5.45 -19.26 -7.38
C SER A 42 -5.68 -17.99 -8.20
N LEU A 43 -5.44 -18.09 -9.51
CA LEU A 43 -5.73 -17.05 -10.49
C LEU A 43 -6.50 -17.66 -11.65
N GLY A 44 -7.78 -17.33 -11.74
CA GLY A 44 -8.66 -17.65 -12.87
C GLY A 44 -8.75 -16.46 -13.82
N ILE A 45 -8.67 -16.71 -15.12
CA ILE A 45 -8.79 -15.67 -16.15
C ILE A 45 -9.72 -16.18 -17.27
N THR A 46 -10.68 -15.34 -17.65
CA THR A 46 -11.57 -15.52 -18.79
C THR A 46 -11.30 -14.39 -19.79
N PRO A 47 -11.16 -14.64 -21.11
CA PRO A 47 -11.30 -15.94 -21.79
C PRO A 47 -10.16 -16.91 -21.46
N GLY A 48 -10.46 -18.21 -21.46
CA GLY A 48 -9.53 -19.25 -21.02
C GLY A 48 -8.37 -19.55 -21.98
N ASP A 49 -8.43 -19.10 -23.23
CA ASP A 49 -7.40 -19.31 -24.26
C ASP A 49 -6.37 -18.17 -24.31
N HIS A 50 -5.83 -17.83 -23.15
CA HIS A 50 -4.75 -16.85 -22.97
C HIS A 50 -3.41 -17.53 -22.74
N PHE A 51 -2.33 -16.80 -23.00
CA PHE A 51 -0.99 -17.19 -22.55
C PHE A 51 -0.62 -16.39 -21.30
N ILE A 52 -0.12 -17.07 -20.28
CA ILE A 52 0.32 -16.48 -19.02
C ILE A 52 1.78 -16.83 -18.74
N ASN A 53 2.57 -15.81 -18.39
CA ASN A 53 3.93 -15.96 -17.90
C ASN A 53 4.09 -15.28 -16.55
N TRP A 54 4.60 -16.02 -15.56
CA TRP A 54 4.90 -15.47 -14.24
C TRP A 54 6.34 -15.00 -14.15
N GLN A 55 6.55 -13.84 -13.52
CA GLN A 55 7.87 -13.29 -13.23
C GLN A 55 7.86 -12.53 -11.90
N GLN A 56 9.04 -12.17 -11.41
CA GLN A 56 9.19 -11.19 -10.34
C GLN A 56 9.70 -9.87 -10.91
N ASP A 57 9.20 -8.76 -10.39
CA ASP A 57 9.75 -7.43 -10.69
C ASP A 57 10.97 -7.13 -9.79
N PRO A 58 11.73 -6.04 -10.04
CA PRO A 58 12.90 -5.69 -9.23
C PRO A 58 12.61 -5.46 -7.74
N PHE A 59 11.34 -5.28 -7.35
CA PHE A 59 10.91 -5.12 -5.96
C PHE A 59 10.46 -6.45 -5.34
N GLY A 60 10.59 -7.56 -6.07
CA GLY A 60 10.22 -8.90 -5.64
C GLY A 60 8.73 -9.21 -5.72
N ASN A 61 7.92 -8.36 -6.37
CA ASN A 61 6.48 -8.63 -6.52
C ASN A 61 6.23 -9.68 -7.60
N HIS A 62 5.26 -10.55 -7.37
CA HIS A 62 4.79 -11.48 -8.40
C HIS A 62 3.98 -10.75 -9.47
N LEU A 63 4.35 -10.96 -10.73
CA LEU A 63 3.70 -10.37 -11.90
C LEU A 63 3.27 -11.46 -12.86
N ALA A 64 1.96 -11.58 -13.09
CA ALA A 64 1.42 -12.38 -14.18
C ALA A 64 1.31 -11.51 -15.43
N ARG A 65 2.07 -11.87 -16.48
CA ARG A 65 1.98 -11.26 -17.80
C ARG A 65 1.06 -12.09 -18.66
N VAL A 66 -0.05 -11.50 -19.11
CA VAL A 66 -1.11 -12.22 -19.81
C VAL A 66 -1.30 -11.60 -21.19
N VAL A 67 -1.36 -12.45 -22.21
CA VAL A 67 -1.70 -12.03 -23.58
C VAL A 67 -2.84 -12.88 -24.10
N PHE A 68 -3.74 -12.25 -24.85
CA PHE A 68 -4.95 -12.87 -25.37
C PHE A 68 -4.84 -13.00 -26.89
N GLY A 69 -5.17 -14.19 -27.41
CA GLY A 69 -5.07 -14.47 -28.85
C GLY A 69 -6.36 -14.19 -29.63
N LYS A 70 -7.51 -14.17 -28.96
CA LYS A 70 -8.83 -14.02 -29.59
C LYS A 70 -9.58 -12.83 -29.04
N LYS A 71 -10.56 -12.37 -29.83
CA LYS A 71 -11.52 -11.38 -29.38
C LYS A 71 -12.49 -12.02 -28.37
N ALA A 72 -12.91 -11.26 -27.37
CA ALA A 72 -13.88 -11.71 -26.38
C ALA A 72 -14.85 -10.58 -26.00
N GLU A 73 -16.03 -10.96 -25.52
CA GLU A 73 -17.06 -10.05 -25.01
C GLU A 73 -16.96 -9.85 -23.49
N GLU A 74 -16.15 -10.66 -22.82
CA GLU A 74 -15.90 -10.56 -21.38
C GLU A 74 -14.41 -10.78 -21.08
N LEU A 75 -13.87 -9.98 -20.17
CA LEU A 75 -12.61 -10.23 -19.47
C LEU A 75 -12.93 -10.38 -17.98
N SER A 76 -12.67 -11.55 -17.40
CA SER A 76 -12.81 -11.78 -15.96
C SER A 76 -11.48 -12.20 -15.36
N ILE A 77 -11.10 -11.57 -14.25
CA ILE A 77 -9.92 -11.92 -13.45
C ILE A 77 -10.43 -12.26 -12.06
N THR A 78 -10.23 -13.50 -11.64
CA THR A 78 -10.66 -14.00 -10.33
C THR A 78 -9.44 -14.48 -9.56
N VAL A 79 -9.23 -13.96 -8.36
CA VAL A 79 -8.21 -14.42 -7.42
C VAL A 79 -8.88 -15.07 -6.22
N GLY A 80 -8.46 -16.29 -5.90
CA GLY A 80 -8.79 -16.94 -4.64
C GLY A 80 -7.58 -16.96 -3.72
N LEU A 81 -7.77 -16.64 -2.45
CA LEU A 81 -6.72 -16.60 -1.43
C LEU A 81 -7.21 -17.27 -0.15
N VAL A 82 -6.36 -18.10 0.48
CA VAL A 82 -6.54 -18.52 1.87
C VAL A 82 -5.36 -17.98 2.68
N ALA A 83 -5.65 -17.14 3.66
CA ALA A 83 -4.67 -16.46 4.49
C ALA A 83 -4.84 -16.83 5.96
N ASP A 84 -3.71 -16.97 6.65
CA ASP A 84 -3.67 -17.16 8.09
C ASP A 84 -3.52 -15.80 8.78
N MET A 85 -4.61 -15.25 9.33
CA MET A 85 -4.62 -13.98 10.06
C MET A 85 -4.08 -14.16 11.48
N ALA A 86 -2.79 -14.48 11.57
CA ALA A 86 -2.06 -14.40 12.81
C ALA A 86 -2.01 -12.94 13.30
N VAL A 87 -2.17 -12.74 14.62
CA VAL A 87 -1.98 -11.42 15.23
C VAL A 87 -0.50 -11.07 15.16
N ILE A 88 -0.19 -9.94 14.52
CA ILE A 88 1.17 -9.44 14.36
C ILE A 88 1.29 -8.16 15.18
N ASN A 89 2.26 -8.11 16.09
CA ASN A 89 2.61 -6.85 16.74
C ASN A 89 3.37 -5.96 15.72
N PRO A 90 2.81 -4.79 15.34
CA PRO A 90 3.45 -3.91 14.37
C PRO A 90 4.76 -3.28 14.90
N PHE A 91 4.99 -3.29 16.21
CA PHE A 91 6.18 -2.76 16.87
C PHE A 91 7.18 -3.83 17.31
N ASP A 92 6.97 -5.09 16.92
CA ASP A 92 7.90 -6.18 17.22
C ASP A 92 9.01 -6.25 16.17
N PHE A 93 9.93 -5.28 16.25
CA PHE A 93 11.14 -5.19 15.44
C PHE A 93 12.24 -4.47 16.22
N PHE A 94 13.49 -4.69 15.80
CA PHE A 94 14.65 -3.93 16.29
C PHE A 94 14.93 -2.77 15.35
N ILE A 95 15.37 -1.66 15.93
CA ILE A 95 15.91 -0.53 15.18
C ILE A 95 17.43 -0.55 15.31
N GLU A 96 18.13 -0.27 14.23
CA GLU A 96 19.58 -0.15 14.25
C GLU A 96 20.01 1.06 15.08
N ASP A 97 21.16 0.98 15.76
CA ASP A 97 21.66 2.04 16.65
C ASP A 97 21.77 3.39 15.93
N TYR A 98 22.18 3.38 14.65
CA TYR A 98 22.29 4.61 13.86
C TYR A 98 20.92 5.25 13.59
N ALA A 99 19.83 4.47 13.60
CA ALA A 99 18.48 4.91 13.29
C ALA A 99 17.61 5.11 14.54
N ALA A 100 18.12 4.87 15.75
CA ALA A 100 17.34 4.97 16.99
C ALA A 100 16.70 6.36 17.20
N THR A 101 17.41 7.42 16.81
CA THR A 101 16.93 8.81 16.86
C THR A 101 17.09 9.52 15.52
N TYR A 102 16.12 10.37 15.17
CA TYR A 102 16.18 11.24 13.99
C TYR A 102 16.87 12.59 14.32
N PRO A 103 17.62 13.21 13.38
CA PRO A 103 17.97 12.71 12.06
C PRO A 103 19.08 11.66 12.12
N PHE A 104 19.04 10.73 11.16
CA PHE A 104 20.11 9.79 10.91
C PHE A 104 20.44 9.70 9.42
N SER A 105 21.49 8.98 9.09
CA SER A 105 21.86 8.67 7.70
C SER A 105 22.11 7.18 7.55
N TYR A 106 21.58 6.60 6.47
CA TYR A 106 21.85 5.21 6.13
C TYR A 106 23.35 5.02 5.83
N PRO A 107 23.97 3.91 6.26
CA PRO A 107 25.31 3.54 5.79
C PRO A 107 25.38 3.56 4.27
N ALA A 108 26.48 4.07 3.69
CA ALA A 108 26.57 4.36 2.25
C ALA A 108 26.22 3.17 1.34
N ALA A 109 26.66 1.95 1.70
CA ALA A 109 26.34 0.74 0.95
C ALA A 109 24.83 0.42 0.98
N LEU A 110 24.19 0.60 2.13
CA LEU A 110 22.75 0.41 2.28
C LEU A 110 21.97 1.51 1.54
N ALA A 111 22.40 2.76 1.64
CA ALA A 111 21.81 3.89 0.92
C ALA A 111 21.79 3.65 -0.60
N ALA A 112 22.85 3.04 -1.15
CA ALA A 112 22.91 2.69 -2.57
C ALA A 112 21.83 1.65 -2.97
N HIS A 113 21.54 0.68 -2.11
CA HIS A 113 20.45 -0.28 -2.34
C HIS A 113 19.06 0.32 -2.11
N LEU A 114 18.96 1.34 -1.25
CA LEU A 114 17.71 2.03 -0.94
C LEU A 114 17.43 3.23 -1.85
N GLU A 115 18.30 3.55 -2.81
CA GLU A 115 18.18 4.73 -3.69
C GLU A 115 16.78 4.89 -4.32
N PRO A 116 16.13 3.83 -4.85
CA PRO A 116 14.81 3.97 -5.45
C PRO A 116 13.72 4.40 -4.45
N TYR A 117 13.92 4.14 -3.17
CA TYR A 117 13.02 4.48 -2.07
C TYR A 117 13.35 5.83 -1.43
N LEU A 118 14.53 6.37 -1.70
CA LEU A 118 14.97 7.70 -1.26
C LEU A 118 14.63 8.79 -2.28
N ARG A 119 14.56 8.43 -3.57
CA ARG A 119 14.31 9.38 -4.66
C ARG A 119 12.93 10.04 -4.50
N ARG A 120 12.95 11.38 -4.41
CA ARG A 120 11.75 12.22 -4.49
C ARG A 120 11.29 12.26 -5.95
N ALA A 121 10.09 11.75 -6.22
CA ALA A 121 9.53 11.81 -7.56
C ALA A 121 9.14 13.25 -7.90
N GLU A 122 9.12 13.62 -9.18
CA GLU A 122 8.83 15.00 -9.61
C GLU A 122 7.43 15.45 -9.17
N ASP A 123 6.47 14.53 -9.19
CA ASP A 123 5.09 14.72 -8.75
C ASP A 123 4.90 14.60 -7.22
N SER A 124 5.98 14.34 -6.49
CA SER A 124 6.02 14.21 -5.03
C SER A 124 6.77 15.37 -4.35
N VAL A 125 7.07 16.43 -5.10
CA VAL A 125 7.74 17.64 -4.59
C VAL A 125 6.91 18.85 -4.97
N GLY A 126 6.61 19.71 -4.00
CA GLY A 126 5.85 20.91 -4.24
C GLY A 126 5.89 21.89 -3.05
N PRO A 127 5.55 23.17 -3.29
CA PRO A 127 5.56 24.21 -2.27
C PRO A 127 4.53 23.98 -1.17
N VAL A 128 3.39 23.33 -1.45
CA VAL A 128 2.37 23.09 -0.42
C VAL A 128 2.85 22.03 0.56
N LEU A 129 3.46 20.94 0.07
CA LEU A 129 4.10 19.93 0.91
C LEU A 129 5.22 20.53 1.76
N ALA A 130 6.14 21.28 1.14
CA ALA A 130 7.24 21.92 1.87
C ALA A 130 6.71 22.85 2.98
N GLY A 131 5.76 23.73 2.63
CA GLY A 131 5.16 24.63 3.60
C GLY A 131 4.33 23.91 4.67
N TRP A 132 3.76 22.74 4.38
CA TRP A 132 3.07 21.91 5.38
C TRP A 132 4.06 21.31 6.37
N LEU A 133 5.19 20.77 5.90
CA LEU A 133 6.26 20.26 6.74
C LEU A 133 6.88 21.35 7.63
N ASP A 134 7.09 22.56 7.09
CA ASP A 134 7.61 23.70 7.85
C ASP A 134 6.69 24.13 9.02
N ARG A 135 5.37 23.86 8.90
CA ARG A 135 4.39 24.14 9.97
C ARG A 135 4.34 23.05 11.05
N LEU A 136 5.14 21.99 10.92
CA LEU A 136 5.23 20.90 11.87
C LEU A 136 6.61 20.88 12.55
N PRO A 137 7.03 21.97 13.25
CA PRO A 137 8.39 22.13 13.75
C PRO A 137 8.75 21.15 14.87
N GLU A 138 7.76 20.47 15.45
CA GLU A 138 7.94 19.41 16.44
C GLU A 138 8.31 18.07 15.79
N ILE A 139 7.96 17.88 14.51
CA ILE A 139 8.16 16.64 13.77
C ILE A 139 9.52 16.70 13.05
N GLY A 140 10.37 15.72 13.32
CA GLY A 140 11.72 15.66 12.73
C GLY A 140 12.74 16.48 13.50
N ARG A 141 12.47 16.77 14.78
CA ARG A 141 13.45 17.40 15.67
C ARG A 141 14.63 16.48 15.93
N SER A 142 15.81 17.08 16.04
CA SER A 142 17.03 16.36 16.39
C SER A 142 16.92 15.70 17.76
N GLY A 143 17.27 14.41 17.83
CA GLY A 143 17.23 13.60 19.04
C GLY A 143 15.87 12.95 19.33
N GLN A 144 14.86 13.12 18.46
CA GLN A 144 13.56 12.47 18.63
C GLN A 144 13.69 10.96 18.33
N PRO A 145 13.12 10.07 19.16
CA PRO A 145 13.06 8.64 18.84
C PRO A 145 12.36 8.42 17.50
N THR A 146 12.99 7.68 16.59
CA THR A 146 12.54 7.56 15.19
C THR A 146 11.12 7.01 15.09
N VAL A 147 10.77 5.99 15.87
CA VAL A 147 9.40 5.42 15.87
C VAL A 147 8.36 6.46 16.30
N GLY A 148 8.67 7.29 17.31
CA GLY A 148 7.79 8.37 17.77
C GLY A 148 7.64 9.47 16.71
N PHE A 149 8.71 9.80 16.00
CA PHE A 149 8.69 10.70 14.85
C PHE A 149 7.77 10.18 13.73
N LEU A 150 7.90 8.91 13.34
CA LEU A 150 7.07 8.29 12.31
C LEU A 150 5.58 8.31 12.69
N GLY A 151 5.28 7.97 13.94
CA GLY A 151 3.92 8.03 14.49
C GLY A 151 3.35 9.45 14.43
N ALA A 152 4.12 10.45 14.86
CA ALA A 152 3.70 11.85 14.83
C ALA A 152 3.42 12.36 13.41
N LEU A 153 4.27 11.99 12.44
CA LEU A 153 4.06 12.35 11.03
C LEU A 153 2.79 11.72 10.46
N ASN A 154 2.56 10.43 10.74
CA ASN A 154 1.33 9.76 10.33
C ASN A 154 0.09 10.41 10.95
N SER A 155 0.12 10.73 12.25
CA SER A 155 -0.96 11.44 12.94
C SER A 155 -1.23 12.83 12.37
N ALA A 156 -0.19 13.58 11.95
CA ALA A 156 -0.36 14.88 11.32
C ALA A 156 -1.15 14.78 9.99
N ILE A 157 -0.88 13.76 9.18
CA ILE A 157 -1.63 13.52 7.94
C ILE A 157 -3.10 13.20 8.24
N VAL A 158 -3.35 12.32 9.23
CA VAL A 158 -4.72 11.97 9.66
C VAL A 158 -5.48 13.20 10.15
N ALA A 159 -4.82 14.14 10.83
CA ALA A 159 -5.45 15.36 11.33
C ALA A 159 -5.82 16.36 10.21
N ASP A 160 -4.98 16.45 9.17
CA ASP A 160 -5.11 17.47 8.12
C ASP A 160 -5.82 16.99 6.84
N VAL A 161 -5.94 15.68 6.64
CA VAL A 161 -6.51 15.08 5.42
C VAL A 161 -7.69 14.17 5.77
N ALA A 162 -8.90 14.60 5.42
CA ALA A 162 -10.10 13.81 5.56
C ALA A 162 -10.11 12.61 4.60
N TYR A 163 -10.73 11.50 5.02
CA TYR A 163 -10.85 10.32 4.18
C TYR A 163 -12.08 10.41 3.25
N SER A 164 -11.89 10.08 1.97
CA SER A 164 -12.98 9.95 1.00
C SER A 164 -12.65 8.90 -0.07
N VAL A 165 -13.63 8.04 -0.36
CA VAL A 165 -13.54 7.07 -1.46
C VAL A 165 -13.70 7.81 -2.79
N ARG A 166 -12.82 7.49 -3.74
CA ARG A 166 -12.74 8.16 -5.04
C ARG A 166 -12.66 7.16 -6.17
N MET A 167 -13.35 7.46 -7.28
CA MET A 167 -13.44 6.58 -8.45
C MET A 167 -12.48 6.99 -9.58
N GLU A 168 -11.83 8.14 -9.45
CA GLU A 168 -10.89 8.64 -10.44
C GLU A 168 -9.65 7.74 -10.54
N VAL A 169 -9.03 7.71 -11.72
CA VAL A 169 -7.83 6.93 -11.96
C VAL A 169 -6.60 7.66 -11.41
N GLY A 170 -5.63 6.91 -10.89
CA GLY A 170 -4.38 7.46 -10.35
C GLY A 170 -4.53 7.99 -8.92
N PHE A 171 -3.48 8.60 -8.40
CA PHE A 171 -3.46 9.23 -7.08
C PHE A 171 -3.35 10.75 -7.23
N GLN A 172 -3.81 11.49 -6.21
CA GLN A 172 -3.53 12.90 -6.06
C GLN A 172 -2.05 13.13 -5.74
N THR A 173 -1.47 14.20 -6.26
CA THR A 173 -0.14 14.64 -5.80
C THR A 173 -0.21 15.07 -4.32
N PRO A 174 0.90 15.04 -3.56
CA PRO A 174 0.92 15.50 -2.17
C PRO A 174 0.38 16.93 -2.01
N ASP A 175 0.75 17.83 -2.92
CA ASP A 175 0.27 19.23 -2.93
C ASP A 175 -1.24 19.30 -3.19
N GLU A 176 -1.77 18.49 -4.10
CA GLU A 176 -3.21 18.40 -4.33
C GLU A 176 -3.93 17.88 -3.08
N THR A 177 -3.45 16.79 -2.48
CA THR A 177 -4.05 16.21 -1.26
C THR A 177 -4.08 17.21 -0.11
N LEU A 178 -2.98 17.91 0.14
CA LEU A 178 -2.90 18.92 1.21
C LEU A 178 -3.73 20.17 0.90
N THR A 179 -3.85 20.56 -0.37
CA THR A 179 -4.70 21.69 -0.78
C THR A 179 -6.19 21.34 -0.60
N ARG A 180 -6.59 20.15 -1.04
CA ARG A 180 -7.98 19.66 -0.94
C ARG A 180 -8.35 19.28 0.48
N LYS A 181 -7.38 18.89 1.30
CA LYS A 181 -7.55 18.31 2.64
C LYS A 181 -8.47 17.09 2.66
N VAL A 182 -8.55 16.37 1.55
CA VAL A 182 -9.37 15.16 1.42
C VAL A 182 -8.79 14.23 0.36
N GLY A 183 -8.69 12.94 0.70
CA GLY A 183 -8.13 11.91 -0.17
C GLY A 183 -8.55 10.49 0.20
N SER A 184 -8.29 9.57 -0.71
CA SER A 184 -8.45 8.12 -0.52
C SER A 184 -7.20 7.50 0.11
N CYS A 185 -7.22 6.20 0.45
CA CYS A 185 -6.08 5.50 1.06
C CYS A 185 -4.78 5.62 0.24
N ARG A 186 -4.88 5.58 -1.09
CA ARG A 186 -3.73 5.79 -2.00
C ARG A 186 -3.20 7.22 -1.96
N ASP A 187 -4.05 8.22 -1.75
CA ASP A 187 -3.65 9.63 -1.76
C ASP A 187 -2.87 9.94 -0.46
N SER A 188 -3.39 9.50 0.68
CA SER A 188 -2.71 9.65 1.97
C SER A 188 -1.43 8.80 2.06
N ALA A 189 -1.43 7.58 1.52
CA ALA A 189 -0.23 6.76 1.43
C ALA A 189 0.87 7.42 0.59
N TRP A 190 0.52 8.00 -0.57
CA TRP A 190 1.49 8.69 -1.41
C TRP A 190 2.04 9.97 -0.75
N LEU A 191 1.16 10.76 -0.10
CA LEU A 191 1.57 11.91 0.70
C LEU A 191 2.57 11.51 1.80
N LEU A 192 2.31 10.42 2.53
CA LEU A 192 3.21 9.93 3.57
C LEU A 192 4.56 9.48 2.99
N VAL A 193 4.57 8.75 1.88
CA VAL A 193 5.82 8.38 1.18
C VAL A 193 6.61 9.64 0.78
N ALA A 194 5.94 10.65 0.21
CA ALA A 194 6.57 11.89 -0.19
C ALA A 194 7.17 12.66 1.00
N ALA A 195 6.43 12.75 2.11
CA ALA A 195 6.89 13.38 3.34
C ALA A 195 8.11 12.65 3.95
N LEU A 196 8.07 11.31 4.02
CA LEU A 196 9.19 10.51 4.51
C LEU A 196 10.46 10.69 3.66
N ARG A 197 10.31 10.67 2.33
CA ARG A 197 11.41 10.96 1.39
C ARG A 197 11.91 12.40 1.47
N HIS A 198 11.06 13.35 1.87
CA HIS A 198 11.49 14.70 2.18
C HIS A 198 12.46 14.70 3.37
N PHE A 199 12.16 13.94 4.42
CA PHE A 199 13.04 13.72 5.57
C PHE A 199 14.23 12.78 5.31
N GLY A 200 14.44 12.34 4.07
CA GLY A 200 15.57 11.49 3.71
C GLY A 200 15.43 10.04 4.13
N LEU A 201 14.19 9.59 4.43
CA LEU A 201 13.91 8.21 4.77
C LEU A 201 13.48 7.41 3.56
N ALA A 202 13.97 6.17 3.48
CA ALA A 202 13.67 5.25 2.40
C ALA A 202 12.24 4.71 2.57
N ALA A 203 11.30 5.24 1.79
CA ALA A 203 9.89 4.89 1.87
C ALA A 203 9.34 4.34 0.55
N ARG A 204 8.37 3.44 0.64
CA ARG A 204 7.69 2.83 -0.51
C ARG A 204 6.17 2.86 -0.36
N PHE A 205 5.51 2.96 -1.51
CA PHE A 205 4.07 2.79 -1.63
C PHE A 205 3.74 1.31 -1.71
N VAL A 206 2.78 0.86 -0.92
CA VAL A 206 2.35 -0.54 -0.85
C VAL A 206 0.85 -0.62 -1.04
N SER A 207 0.39 -1.70 -1.66
CA SER A 207 -1.04 -2.01 -1.82
C SER A 207 -1.30 -3.48 -1.51
N GLY A 208 -2.49 -3.79 -1.03
CA GLY A 208 -2.89 -5.15 -0.68
C GLY A 208 -4.36 -5.27 -0.33
N TYR A 209 -4.75 -6.46 0.11
CA TYR A 209 -6.09 -6.72 0.63
C TYR A 209 -6.18 -6.29 2.09
N LEU A 210 -7.14 -5.42 2.40
CA LEU A 210 -7.59 -5.15 3.76
C LEU A 210 -8.77 -6.06 4.04
N VAL A 211 -8.62 -6.93 5.03
CA VAL A 211 -9.70 -7.75 5.58
C VAL A 211 -9.96 -7.26 7.00
N GLN A 212 -11.20 -6.88 7.27
CA GLN A 212 -11.64 -6.62 8.64
C GLN A 212 -12.84 -7.50 8.93
N LEU A 213 -12.73 -8.26 10.02
CA LEU A 213 -13.77 -9.17 10.46
C LEU A 213 -14.66 -8.46 11.48
N ALA A 214 -15.95 -8.76 11.45
CA ALA A 214 -16.86 -8.34 12.50
C ALA A 214 -16.42 -8.96 13.83
N GLU A 215 -16.48 -8.17 14.90
CA GLU A 215 -16.19 -8.67 16.23
C GLU A 215 -17.33 -9.60 16.70
N ASP A 216 -17.00 -10.79 17.20
CA ASP A 216 -17.98 -11.71 17.80
C ASP A 216 -18.70 -11.08 19.01
N GLU A 217 -18.00 -10.20 19.73
CA GLU A 217 -18.53 -9.41 20.85
C GLU A 217 -18.15 -7.94 20.68
N GLN A 218 -19.14 -7.05 20.75
CA GLN A 218 -18.89 -5.60 20.61
C GLN A 218 -18.06 -5.07 21.78
N SER A 219 -17.03 -4.28 21.47
CA SER A 219 -16.23 -3.60 22.49
C SER A 219 -17.09 -2.73 23.42
N LEU A 220 -17.01 -2.99 24.73
CA LEU A 220 -17.70 -2.20 25.76
C LEU A 220 -17.06 -0.81 25.94
N THR A 221 -15.79 -0.67 25.61
CA THR A 221 -15.01 0.58 25.74
C THR A 221 -13.95 0.64 24.64
N GLY A 222 -14.34 1.08 23.45
CA GLY A 222 -13.47 1.27 22.30
C GLY A 222 -14.28 1.64 21.05
N PRO A 223 -13.63 2.08 19.96
CA PRO A 223 -14.31 2.17 18.67
C PRO A 223 -14.81 0.78 18.26
N CYS A 224 -16.08 0.66 17.88
CA CYS A 224 -16.63 -0.61 17.40
C CYS A 224 -15.91 -1.05 16.13
N GLY A 225 -15.61 -2.36 16.02
CA GLY A 225 -15.21 -2.98 14.76
C GLY A 225 -16.29 -2.86 13.67
N PRO A 226 -16.02 -3.34 12.44
CA PRO A 226 -17.01 -3.30 11.39
C PRO A 226 -18.24 -4.14 11.76
N ALA A 227 -19.42 -3.72 11.30
CA ALA A 227 -20.68 -4.41 11.59
C ALA A 227 -20.80 -5.77 10.87
N GLU A 228 -20.06 -5.94 9.78
CA GLU A 228 -19.98 -7.15 8.97
C GLU A 228 -18.54 -7.35 8.49
N ASP A 229 -18.19 -8.58 8.17
CA ASP A 229 -16.91 -8.88 7.53
C ASP A 229 -16.83 -8.10 6.22
N PHE A 230 -15.76 -7.33 6.05
CA PHE A 230 -15.54 -6.60 4.82
C PHE A 230 -14.11 -6.79 4.31
N THR A 231 -14.00 -6.72 2.99
CA THR A 231 -12.72 -6.70 2.31
C THR A 231 -12.68 -5.60 1.27
N ASP A 232 -11.55 -4.92 1.17
CA ASP A 232 -11.28 -3.96 0.10
C ASP A 232 -9.81 -4.01 -0.32
N LEU A 233 -9.51 -3.45 -1.49
CA LEU A 233 -8.15 -3.09 -1.84
C LEU A 233 -7.74 -1.85 -1.06
N HIS A 234 -6.55 -1.88 -0.49
CA HIS A 234 -6.02 -0.81 0.32
C HIS A 234 -4.60 -0.45 -0.07
N ALA A 235 -4.16 0.73 0.34
CA ALA A 235 -2.82 1.23 0.12
C ALA A 235 -2.28 1.90 1.39
N TRP A 236 -0.99 1.73 1.64
CA TRP A 236 -0.27 2.32 2.77
C TRP A 236 1.18 2.63 2.39
N ALA A 237 1.90 3.28 3.31
CA ALA A 237 3.33 3.54 3.17
C ALA A 237 4.12 2.61 4.09
N GLU A 238 5.28 2.16 3.63
CA GLU A 238 6.29 1.51 4.47
C GLU A 238 7.60 2.29 4.41
N VAL A 239 8.35 2.26 5.51
CA VAL A 239 9.64 2.93 5.65
C VAL A 239 10.67 1.97 6.20
N TYR A 240 11.90 2.03 5.69
CA TYR A 240 13.00 1.23 6.16
C TYR A 240 13.70 1.92 7.34
N VAL A 241 13.66 1.30 8.52
CA VAL A 241 14.29 1.75 9.77
C VAL A 241 14.98 0.59 10.47
#